data_AF-A0A7S3IH63-F1
#
_entry.id   AF-A0A7S3IH63-F1
#
_cell.length_a   1.000
_cell.length_b   1.000
_cell.length_c   1.000
_cell.angle_alpha   90.00
_cell.angle_beta   90.00
_cell.angle_gamma   90.00
#
_symmetry.space_group_name_H-M   'P 1'
#
loop_
_entity.id
_entity.type
_entity.pdbx_description
1 polymer ?
#
loop_
_entity_poly.entity_id
_entity_poly.type
_entity_poly.pdbx_seq_one_letter_code
_entity_poly.pdbx_strand_id
1 'polypeptide(L)'
;MQCFIFYQDYFLFYLSLANKKTHRLWLNPFMLCFVLIIIAGVAVHLHTVTTFEVPDLWRQNIVANCGRLLKSNQEEFFKDYTLDPESANFEKFYLGAGMLGVYVGAIIDQRVFKTHLYTEWNDTSIWKSAARYILMTILNVPLLVPLLLIDKKRAPYWVTIFGRQMMTPFMSMFFIFGLQRWISIKLGLANTEHKAITHYELLKYMNDGDMREIDIQKEEAKAIG
;
A
#
# COMPACT_ATOMS: atom_id res chain seq x y z
N MET A 1 -9.54 9.94 -22.57
CA MET A 1 -8.40 9.09 -22.17
C MET A 1 -7.36 9.97 -21.51
N GLN A 2 -7.12 9.82 -20.21
CA GLN A 2 -5.98 10.46 -19.55
C GLN A 2 -4.75 9.58 -19.80
N CYS A 3 -3.79 10.07 -20.59
CA CYS A 3 -2.47 9.44 -20.66
C CYS A 3 -1.79 9.64 -19.32
N PHE A 4 -1.80 8.61 -18.48
CA PHE A 4 -1.01 8.60 -17.26
C PHE A 4 0.46 8.46 -17.66
N ILE A 5 1.18 9.58 -17.72
CA ILE A 5 2.60 9.69 -18.09
C ILE A 5 3.47 8.72 -17.28
N PHE A 6 3.04 8.33 -16.08
CA PHE A 6 3.79 7.44 -15.19
C PHE A 6 3.39 5.95 -15.29
N TYR A 7 2.34 5.58 -16.03
CA TYR A 7 1.86 4.19 -16.04
C TYR A 7 2.92 3.21 -16.54
N GLN A 8 3.65 3.60 -17.60
CA GLN A 8 4.72 2.79 -18.17
C GLN A 8 5.88 2.62 -17.18
N ASP A 9 6.29 3.68 -16.49
CA ASP A 9 7.36 3.62 -15.48
C ASP A 9 6.98 2.76 -14.28
N TYR A 10 5.73 2.87 -13.80
CA TYR A 10 5.22 2.01 -12.72
C TYR A 10 5.19 0.55 -13.14
N PHE A 11 4.73 0.27 -14.35
CA PHE A 11 4.67 -1.09 -14.90
C PHE A 11 6.08 -1.68 -15.05
N LEU A 12 7.01 -0.91 -15.63
CA LEU A 12 8.41 -1.27 -15.76
C LEU A 12 9.08 -1.51 -14.40
N PHE A 13 8.83 -0.62 -13.43
CA PHE A 13 9.33 -0.79 -12.08
C PHE A 13 8.82 -2.10 -11.48
N TYR A 14 7.51 -2.36 -11.55
CA TYR A 14 6.89 -3.57 -11.02
C TYR A 14 7.44 -4.83 -11.69
N LEU A 15 7.60 -4.83 -13.01
CA LEU A 15 8.24 -5.93 -13.74
C LEU A 15 9.71 -6.10 -13.34
N SER A 16 10.46 -5.01 -13.14
CA SER A 16 11.86 -5.09 -12.70
C SER A 16 12.01 -5.80 -11.35
N LEU A 17 10.97 -5.77 -10.49
CA LEU A 17 10.97 -6.48 -9.21
C LEU A 17 11.03 -7.99 -9.37
N ALA A 18 10.60 -8.57 -10.50
CA ALA A 18 10.68 -10.01 -10.74
C ALA A 18 12.13 -10.48 -10.99
N ASN A 19 12.97 -9.65 -11.62
CA ASN A 19 14.32 -10.06 -12.08
C ASN A 19 15.47 -9.70 -11.14
N LYS A 20 15.27 -8.77 -10.20
CA LYS A 20 16.30 -8.40 -9.21
C LYS A 20 16.69 -9.61 -8.32
N LYS A 21 17.65 -9.47 -7.40
CA LYS A 21 17.85 -10.48 -6.35
C LYS A 21 17.05 -10.07 -5.12
N THR A 22 16.46 -11.02 -4.39
CA THR A 22 15.60 -10.71 -3.22
C THR A 22 16.29 -9.79 -2.22
N HIS A 23 17.56 -10.03 -1.89
CA HIS A 23 18.33 -9.15 -1.00
C HIS A 23 18.48 -7.72 -1.55
N ARG A 24 18.60 -7.52 -2.87
CA ARG A 24 18.68 -6.18 -3.49
C ARG A 24 17.34 -5.43 -3.42
N LEU A 25 16.22 -6.14 -3.29
CA LEU A 25 14.91 -5.53 -3.11
C LEU A 25 14.71 -5.05 -1.67
N TRP A 26 15.12 -5.87 -0.69
CA TRP A 26 15.05 -5.50 0.73
C TRP A 26 16.09 -4.45 1.11
N LEU A 27 17.30 -4.55 0.55
CA LEU A 27 18.39 -3.58 0.76
C LEU A 27 18.39 -2.48 -0.31
N ASN A 28 17.23 -2.19 -0.90
CA ASN A 28 17.11 -1.08 -1.83
C ASN A 28 17.43 0.22 -1.07
N PRO A 29 18.40 1.03 -1.52
CA PRO A 29 18.82 2.24 -0.80
C PRO A 29 17.68 3.24 -0.60
N PHE A 30 16.74 3.33 -1.54
CA PHE A 30 15.56 4.17 -1.40
C PHE A 30 14.65 3.67 -0.27
N MET A 31 14.42 2.36 -0.20
CA MET A 31 13.61 1.76 0.86
C MET A 31 14.28 1.87 2.22
N LEU A 32 15.60 1.64 2.29
CA LEU A 32 16.37 1.81 3.51
C LEU A 32 16.31 3.27 3.98
N CYS A 33 16.56 4.23 3.08
CA CYS A 33 16.44 5.66 3.40
C CYS A 33 15.02 6.01 3.88
N PHE A 34 14.00 5.52 3.19
CA PHE A 34 12.61 5.74 3.58
C PHE A 34 12.27 5.17 4.96
N VAL A 35 12.69 3.93 5.25
CA VAL A 35 12.51 3.29 6.55
C VAL A 35 13.28 4.05 7.64
N LEU A 36 14.51 4.50 7.36
CA LEU A 36 15.29 5.30 8.29
C LEU A 36 14.63 6.65 8.58
N ILE A 37 14.06 7.32 7.58
CA ILE A 37 13.29 8.57 7.75
C ILE A 37 12.05 8.29 8.61
N ILE A 38 11.35 7.17 8.40
CA ILE A 38 10.22 6.78 9.25
C ILE A 38 10.67 6.55 10.69
N ILE A 39 11.74 5.79 10.91
CA ILE A 39 12.27 5.52 12.26
C ILE A 39 12.68 6.82 12.94
N ALA A 40 13.41 7.71 12.24
CA ALA A 40 13.83 9.00 12.77
C ALA A 40 12.64 9.89 13.10
N GLY A 41 11.65 9.96 12.19
CA GLY A 41 10.40 10.68 12.45
C GLY A 41 9.70 10.15 13.69
N VAL A 42 9.55 8.83 13.80
CA VAL A 42 8.89 8.20 14.95
C VAL A 42 9.66 8.54 16.22
N ALA A 43 10.98 8.38 16.22
CA ALA A 43 11.82 8.72 17.37
C ALA A 43 11.68 10.20 17.80
N VAL A 44 11.71 11.14 16.85
CA VAL A 44 11.50 12.57 17.11
C VAL A 44 10.13 12.81 17.72
N HIS A 45 9.09 12.22 17.14
CA HIS A 45 7.72 12.39 17.62
C HIS A 45 7.53 11.87 19.04
N LEU A 46 8.13 10.74 19.38
CA LEU A 46 8.07 10.18 20.73
C LEU A 46 8.80 11.06 21.74
N HIS A 47 9.94 11.60 21.34
CA HIS A 47 10.66 12.56 22.14
C HIS A 47 9.79 13.82 22.36
N THR A 48 9.19 14.37 21.32
CA THR A 48 8.29 15.52 21.41
C THR A 48 7.10 15.23 22.33
N VAL A 49 6.40 14.10 22.17
CA VAL A 49 5.23 13.76 23.00
C VAL A 49 5.60 13.59 24.48
N THR A 50 6.84 13.18 24.79
CA THR A 50 7.28 12.96 26.18
C THR A 50 7.91 14.18 26.84
N THR A 51 8.38 15.16 26.07
CA THR A 51 9.18 16.29 26.59
C THR A 51 8.62 17.66 26.27
N PHE A 52 7.77 17.78 25.25
CA PHE A 52 7.25 19.07 24.80
C PHE A 52 5.95 19.41 25.50
N GLU A 53 5.97 20.48 26.29
CA GLU A 53 4.77 21.11 26.81
C GLU A 53 4.41 22.31 25.92
N VAL A 54 3.19 22.31 25.38
CA VAL A 54 2.70 23.41 24.54
C VAL A 54 2.70 24.71 25.36
N PRO A 55 3.41 25.77 24.94
CA PRO A 55 3.43 27.04 25.67
C PRO A 55 2.03 27.63 25.84
N ASP A 56 1.75 28.22 27.00
CA ASP A 56 0.41 28.76 27.31
C ASP A 56 -0.03 29.86 26.35
N LEU A 57 0.91 30.68 25.86
CA LEU A 57 0.64 31.70 24.86
C LEU A 57 0.08 31.10 23.56
N TRP A 58 0.59 29.93 23.16
CA TRP A 58 0.12 29.23 21.96
C TRP A 58 -1.26 28.63 22.20
N ARG A 59 -1.50 28.03 23.37
CA ARG A 59 -2.83 27.57 23.78
C ARG A 59 -3.85 28.70 23.71
N GLN A 60 -3.54 29.85 24.28
CA GLN A 60 -4.40 31.04 24.27
C GLN A 60 -4.67 31.54 22.85
N ASN A 61 -3.66 31.57 21.98
CA ASN A 61 -3.82 31.97 20.58
C ASN A 61 -4.67 30.99 19.77
N ILE A 62 -4.55 29.69 20.00
CA ILE A 62 -5.39 28.66 19.36
C ILE A 62 -6.85 28.83 19.81
N VAL A 63 -7.10 29.02 21.12
CA VAL A 63 -8.46 29.30 21.62
C VAL A 63 -9.04 30.57 20.99
N ALA A 64 -8.26 31.63 20.91
CA ALA A 64 -8.71 32.91 20.37
C ALA A 64 -9.08 32.81 18.88
N ASN A 65 -8.28 32.09 18.08
CA ASN A 65 -8.47 31.99 16.63
C ASN A 65 -9.42 30.85 16.21
N CYS A 66 -9.45 29.75 16.95
CA CYS A 66 -10.24 28.55 16.63
C CYS A 66 -11.47 28.37 17.55
N GLY A 67 -11.70 29.30 18.49
CA GLY A 67 -12.66 29.20 19.59
C GLY A 67 -14.12 28.91 19.22
N ARG A 68 -14.55 29.18 17.98
CA ARG A 68 -15.91 28.82 17.51
C ARG A 68 -16.10 27.31 17.33
N LEU A 69 -15.05 26.55 17.00
CA LEU A 69 -15.09 25.09 16.90
C LEU A 69 -14.96 24.41 18.28
N LEU A 70 -14.52 25.15 19.30
CA LEU A 70 -14.19 24.67 20.64
C LEU A 70 -15.34 24.77 21.66
N LYS A 71 -16.44 25.44 21.30
CA LYS A 71 -17.51 25.80 22.24
C LYS A 71 -18.32 24.62 22.78
N SER A 72 -18.19 23.40 22.24
CA SER A 72 -19.01 22.27 22.71
C SER A 72 -18.37 21.40 23.78
N ASN A 73 -17.05 21.47 24.05
CA ASN A 73 -16.37 20.69 25.11
C ASN A 73 -14.95 21.25 25.40
N GLN A 74 -14.88 22.48 25.94
CA GLN A 74 -13.61 23.18 26.19
C GLN A 74 -12.64 22.41 27.10
N GLU A 75 -13.13 21.75 28.16
CA GLU A 75 -12.26 21.01 29.09
C GLU A 75 -11.77 19.66 28.53
N GLU A 76 -12.58 19.00 27.71
CA GLU A 76 -12.21 17.72 27.10
C GLU A 76 -11.19 17.93 25.97
N PHE A 77 -11.35 19.01 25.20
CA PHE A 77 -10.43 19.36 24.12
C PHE A 77 -9.01 19.63 24.64
N PHE A 78 -8.85 20.40 25.73
CA PHE A 78 -7.52 20.70 26.29
C PHE A 78 -6.89 19.52 27.04
N LYS A 79 -7.70 18.56 27.52
CA LYS A 79 -7.20 17.31 28.08
C LYS A 79 -6.60 16.40 27.00
N ASP A 80 -7.20 16.40 25.81
CA ASP A 80 -6.74 15.65 24.64
C ASP A 80 -5.66 16.41 23.80
N TYR A 81 -5.61 17.75 23.86
CA TYR A 81 -4.61 18.62 23.18
C TYR A 81 -3.32 18.86 23.97
N THR A 82 -2.88 17.87 24.75
CA THR A 82 -1.46 17.78 25.13
C THR A 82 -0.58 17.37 23.95
N LEU A 83 -1.20 16.88 22.87
CA LEU A 83 -0.56 16.58 21.60
C LEU A 83 -0.31 17.86 20.81
N ASP A 84 0.96 18.26 20.74
CA ASP A 84 1.53 19.27 19.84
C ASP A 84 0.83 19.26 18.46
N PRO A 85 0.39 20.38 17.87
CA PRO A 85 -0.16 20.38 16.51
C PRO A 85 0.73 19.67 15.46
N GLU A 86 2.06 19.61 15.65
CA GLU A 86 2.95 18.80 14.80
C GLU A 86 2.74 17.28 14.98
N SER A 87 2.28 16.85 16.14
CA SER A 87 1.90 15.46 16.38
C SER A 87 0.68 15.02 15.55
N ALA A 88 -0.17 15.96 15.11
CA ALA A 88 -1.24 15.69 14.14
C ALA A 88 -0.70 15.50 12.70
N ASN A 89 0.41 16.16 12.34
CA ASN A 89 1.12 15.85 11.09
C ASN A 89 1.68 14.43 11.10
N PHE A 90 1.98 13.90 12.28
CA PHE A 90 2.43 12.54 12.45
C PHE A 90 1.37 11.50 12.10
N GLU A 91 0.07 11.82 12.23
CA GLU A 91 -0.98 10.94 11.73
C GLU A 91 -0.77 10.67 10.22
N LYS A 92 -0.23 11.59 9.42
CA LYS A 92 0.04 11.37 7.98
C LYS A 92 1.11 10.30 7.69
N PHE A 93 1.87 9.83 8.69
CA PHE A 93 2.79 8.70 8.53
C PHE A 93 2.08 7.39 8.17
N TYR A 94 0.75 7.28 8.38
CA TYR A 94 -0.04 6.14 7.93
C TYR A 94 0.08 5.91 6.41
N LEU A 95 0.23 6.99 5.62
CA LEU A 95 0.43 6.89 4.16
C LEU A 95 1.75 6.20 3.84
N GLY A 96 2.79 6.52 4.60
CA GLY A 96 4.09 5.88 4.46
C GLY A 96 4.04 4.38 4.78
N ALA A 97 3.33 4.01 5.85
CA ALA A 97 3.08 2.60 6.17
C ALA A 97 2.30 1.88 5.07
N GLY A 98 1.31 2.53 4.46
CA GLY A 98 0.60 2.01 3.27
C GLY A 98 1.54 1.76 2.10
N MET A 99 2.41 2.72 1.77
CA MET A 99 3.41 2.57 0.70
C MET A 99 4.40 1.42 0.96
N LEU A 100 4.84 1.22 2.20
CA LEU A 100 5.62 0.04 2.59
C LEU A 100 4.83 -1.25 2.34
N GLY A 101 3.55 -1.27 2.71
CA GLY A 101 2.66 -2.40 2.46
C GLY A 101 2.55 -2.75 0.98
N VAL A 102 2.35 -1.75 0.11
CA VAL A 102 2.34 -1.93 -1.35
C VAL A 102 3.66 -2.54 -1.82
N TYR A 103 4.79 -1.99 -1.41
CA TYR A 103 6.12 -2.45 -1.85
C TYR A 103 6.41 -3.89 -1.39
N VAL A 104 6.19 -4.19 -0.11
CA VAL A 104 6.37 -5.54 0.44
C VAL A 104 5.41 -6.54 -0.20
N GLY A 105 4.15 -6.16 -0.38
CA GLY A 105 3.13 -6.96 -1.05
C GLY A 105 3.55 -7.29 -2.48
N ALA A 106 3.96 -6.30 -3.25
CA ALA A 106 4.45 -6.49 -4.61
C ALA A 106 5.67 -7.43 -4.65
N ILE A 107 6.63 -7.32 -3.72
CA ILE A 107 7.77 -8.25 -3.65
C ILE A 107 7.29 -9.69 -3.43
N ILE A 108 6.40 -9.91 -2.45
CA ILE A 108 5.87 -11.25 -2.15
C ILE A 108 5.10 -11.82 -3.33
N ASP A 109 4.23 -11.02 -3.95
CA ASP A 109 3.48 -11.38 -5.14
C ASP A 109 4.40 -11.78 -6.31
N GLN A 110 5.43 -10.97 -6.57
CA GLN A 110 6.36 -11.23 -7.67
C GLN A 110 7.29 -12.42 -7.41
N ARG A 111 7.73 -12.62 -6.15
CA ARG A 111 8.78 -13.60 -5.82
C ARG A 111 8.26 -14.93 -5.34
N VAL A 112 7.25 -14.90 -4.49
CA VAL A 112 6.72 -16.08 -3.82
C VAL A 112 5.59 -16.65 -4.66
N PHE A 113 4.60 -15.83 -5.00
CA PHE A 113 3.40 -16.30 -5.70
C PHE A 113 3.52 -16.30 -7.22
N LYS A 114 4.41 -15.45 -7.77
CA LYS A 114 4.67 -15.28 -9.21
C LYS A 114 3.39 -15.02 -10.02
N THR A 115 2.45 -14.23 -9.48
CA THR A 115 1.16 -14.01 -10.16
C THR A 115 1.27 -13.12 -11.40
N HIS A 116 2.39 -12.42 -11.60
CA HIS A 116 2.69 -11.69 -12.84
C HIS A 116 2.66 -12.57 -14.09
N LEU A 117 2.87 -13.89 -13.94
CA LEU A 117 2.80 -14.82 -15.05
C LEU A 117 1.39 -14.91 -15.65
N TYR A 118 0.36 -14.39 -14.99
CA TYR A 118 -1.01 -14.35 -15.50
C TYR A 118 -1.35 -12.93 -15.96
N THR A 119 -1.00 -12.59 -17.21
CA THR A 119 -1.21 -11.26 -17.82
C THR A 119 -2.68 -10.94 -17.98
N GLU A 120 -3.50 -11.93 -18.29
CA GLU A 120 -4.93 -11.78 -18.54
C GLU A 120 -5.78 -12.00 -17.29
N TRP A 121 -5.20 -11.81 -16.10
CA TRP A 121 -5.89 -11.99 -14.81
C TRP A 121 -7.25 -11.26 -14.72
N ASN A 122 -7.37 -10.11 -15.39
CA ASN A 122 -8.59 -9.31 -15.41
C ASN A 122 -9.64 -9.81 -16.40
N ASP A 123 -9.25 -10.53 -17.44
CA ASP A 123 -10.14 -10.96 -18.52
C ASP A 123 -11.01 -12.13 -18.07
N THR A 124 -12.11 -11.81 -17.41
CA THR A 124 -13.01 -12.74 -16.74
C THR A 124 -14.45 -12.24 -16.84
N SER A 125 -15.41 -13.14 -16.64
CA SER A 125 -16.82 -12.75 -16.61
C SER A 125 -17.12 -11.76 -15.47
N ILE A 126 -18.15 -10.94 -15.66
CA ILE A 126 -18.58 -9.94 -14.66
C ILE A 126 -18.88 -10.58 -13.29
N TRP A 127 -19.41 -11.80 -13.28
CA TRP A 127 -19.71 -12.56 -12.06
C TRP A 127 -18.44 -12.95 -11.29
N LYS A 128 -17.39 -13.38 -11.99
CA LYS A 128 -16.09 -13.65 -11.35
C LYS A 128 -15.48 -12.36 -10.78
N SER A 129 -15.60 -11.24 -11.50
CA SER A 129 -15.16 -9.93 -11.01
C SER A 129 -15.92 -9.48 -9.76
N ALA A 130 -17.25 -9.62 -9.73
CA ALA A 130 -18.05 -9.35 -8.55
C ALA A 130 -17.68 -10.27 -7.37
N ALA A 131 -17.50 -11.57 -7.62
CA ALA A 131 -17.05 -12.53 -6.60
C ALA A 131 -15.68 -12.16 -6.03
N ARG A 132 -14.72 -11.73 -6.86
CA ARG A 132 -13.42 -11.20 -6.41
C ARG A 132 -13.61 -9.99 -5.50
N TYR A 133 -14.42 -9.02 -5.90
CA TYR A 133 -14.65 -7.82 -5.09
C TYR A 133 -15.27 -8.13 -3.72
N ILE A 134 -16.30 -8.98 -3.68
CA ILE A 134 -16.96 -9.40 -2.43
C ILE A 134 -15.97 -10.14 -1.54
N LEU A 135 -15.25 -11.11 -2.09
CA LEU A 135 -14.25 -11.87 -1.36
C LEU A 135 -13.16 -10.95 -0.78
N MET A 136 -12.64 -10.02 -1.58
CA MET A 136 -11.63 -9.07 -1.13
C MET A 136 -12.15 -8.15 -0.04
N THR A 137 -13.41 -7.72 -0.13
CA THR A 137 -14.04 -6.92 0.93
C THR A 137 -14.08 -7.73 2.22
N ILE A 138 -14.59 -8.97 2.18
CA ILE A 138 -14.68 -9.85 3.35
C ILE A 138 -13.31 -10.11 3.97
N LEU A 139 -12.29 -10.40 3.16
CA LEU A 139 -10.94 -10.69 3.67
C LEU A 139 -10.22 -9.46 4.22
N ASN A 140 -10.60 -8.25 3.79
CA ASN A 140 -10.08 -7.01 4.37
C ASN A 140 -10.79 -6.59 5.66
N VAL A 141 -12.02 -7.05 5.93
CA VAL A 141 -12.76 -6.69 7.17
C VAL A 141 -11.96 -7.01 8.44
N PRO A 142 -11.34 -8.19 8.60
CA PRO A 142 -10.48 -8.48 9.76
C PRO A 142 -9.34 -7.47 9.95
N LEU A 143 -8.82 -6.87 8.87
CA LEU A 143 -7.74 -5.88 8.94
C LEU A 143 -8.23 -4.52 9.48
N LEU A 144 -9.54 -4.29 9.50
CA LEU A 144 -10.18 -3.13 10.11
C LEU A 144 -10.45 -3.31 11.60
N VAL A 145 -10.31 -4.53 12.14
CA VAL A 145 -10.54 -4.81 13.57
C VAL A 145 -9.72 -3.91 14.49
N PRO A 146 -8.43 -3.61 14.24
CA PRO A 146 -7.68 -2.64 15.05
C PRO A 146 -8.33 -1.25 15.08
N LEU A 147 -8.98 -0.81 13.99
CA LEU A 147 -9.72 0.46 13.96
C LEU A 147 -10.99 0.44 14.81
N LEU A 148 -11.56 -0.74 15.08
CA LEU A 148 -12.77 -0.89 15.89
C LEU A 148 -12.44 -1.13 17.37
N LEU A 149 -11.41 -1.93 17.65
CA LEU A 149 -11.07 -2.36 19.02
C LEU A 149 -10.12 -1.41 19.75
N ILE A 150 -9.24 -0.70 19.02
CA ILE A 150 -8.26 0.20 19.63
C ILE A 150 -8.90 1.59 19.76
N ASP A 151 -9.55 1.86 20.88
CA ASP A 151 -10.09 3.18 21.20
C ASP A 151 -8.94 4.19 21.37
N LYS A 152 -8.92 5.24 20.53
CA LYS A 152 -7.90 6.30 20.56
C LYS A 152 -7.78 6.95 21.94
N LYS A 153 -8.88 7.02 22.71
CA LYS A 153 -8.92 7.71 24.01
C LYS A 153 -8.41 6.85 25.17
N ARG A 154 -8.55 5.52 25.07
CA ARG A 154 -8.27 4.59 26.18
C ARG A 154 -7.02 3.76 25.97
N ALA A 155 -6.66 3.49 24.72
CA ALA A 155 -5.51 2.67 24.42
C ALA A 155 -4.21 3.44 24.71
N PRO A 156 -3.14 2.74 25.16
CA PRO A 156 -1.82 3.34 25.22
C PRO A 156 -1.46 3.94 23.87
N TYR A 157 -0.88 5.14 23.90
CA TYR A 157 -0.56 5.92 22.71
C TYR A 157 0.18 5.10 21.63
N TRP A 158 1.13 4.25 22.03
CA TRP A 158 1.86 3.34 21.14
C TRP A 158 1.00 2.30 20.42
N VAL A 159 0.00 1.75 21.12
CA VAL A 159 -0.96 0.80 20.54
C VAL A 159 -1.83 1.51 19.51
N THR A 160 -2.19 2.77 19.77
CA THR A 160 -2.90 3.61 18.80
C THR A 160 -2.03 3.90 17.57
N ILE A 161 -0.78 4.32 17.73
CA ILE A 161 0.09 4.62 16.58
C ILE A 161 0.40 3.35 15.78
N PHE A 162 0.99 2.32 16.40
CA PHE A 162 1.42 1.14 15.65
C PHE A 162 0.25 0.25 15.23
N GLY A 163 -0.67 -0.04 16.13
CA GLY A 163 -1.77 -0.97 15.87
C GLY A 163 -2.87 -0.37 15.01
N ARG A 164 -3.30 0.86 15.32
CA ARG A 164 -4.42 1.50 14.61
C ARG A 164 -3.96 2.31 13.39
N GLN A 165 -2.89 3.11 13.52
CA GLN A 165 -2.51 4.04 12.45
C GLN A 165 -1.52 3.46 11.43
N MET A 166 -0.54 2.64 11.84
CA MET A 166 0.46 2.10 10.91
C MET A 166 0.12 0.70 10.39
N MET A 167 -0.27 -0.22 11.28
CA MET A 167 -0.48 -1.63 10.93
C MET A 167 -1.68 -1.80 10.00
N THR A 168 -2.80 -1.13 10.25
CA THR A 168 -3.98 -1.24 9.38
C THR A 168 -3.69 -0.88 7.92
N PRO A 169 -3.19 0.32 7.56
CA PRO A 169 -2.91 0.64 6.17
C PRO A 169 -1.80 -0.21 5.57
N PHE A 170 -0.76 -0.55 6.35
CA PHE A 170 0.28 -1.48 5.90
C PHE A 170 -0.33 -2.82 5.49
N MET A 171 -1.10 -3.45 6.37
CA MET A 171 -1.68 -4.78 6.15
C MET A 171 -2.72 -4.76 5.03
N SER A 172 -3.57 -3.73 4.96
CA SER A 172 -4.54 -3.58 3.87
C SER A 172 -3.85 -3.46 2.52
N MET A 173 -2.83 -2.60 2.40
CA MET A 173 -2.08 -2.43 1.15
C MET A 173 -1.27 -3.68 0.80
N PHE A 174 -0.62 -4.30 1.80
CA PHE A 174 0.06 -5.58 1.63
C PHE A 174 -0.88 -6.66 1.11
N PHE A 175 -2.09 -6.74 1.65
CA PHE A 175 -3.07 -7.75 1.24
C PHE A 175 -3.54 -7.53 -0.21
N ILE A 176 -3.87 -6.28 -0.56
CA ILE A 176 -4.30 -5.89 -1.92
C ILE A 176 -3.22 -6.19 -2.97
N PHE A 177 -1.96 -5.84 -2.69
CA PHE A 177 -0.88 -6.01 -3.68
C PHE A 177 -0.15 -7.35 -3.60
N GLY A 178 -0.19 -8.01 -2.44
CA GLY A 178 0.56 -9.23 -2.15
C GLY A 178 -0.25 -10.52 -2.24
N LEU A 179 -1.50 -10.52 -1.77
CA LEU A 179 -2.26 -11.75 -1.55
C LEU A 179 -3.49 -11.85 -2.45
N GLN A 180 -4.16 -10.74 -2.74
CA GLN A 180 -5.42 -10.70 -3.49
C GLN A 180 -5.37 -11.48 -4.81
N ARG A 181 -4.35 -11.24 -5.65
CA ARG A 181 -4.21 -11.92 -6.94
C ARG A 181 -4.02 -13.41 -6.76
N TRP A 182 -3.15 -13.80 -5.83
CA TRP A 182 -2.87 -15.21 -5.53
C TRP A 182 -4.11 -15.95 -5.03
N ILE A 183 -4.87 -15.37 -4.10
CA ILE A 183 -6.12 -15.94 -3.61
C ILE A 183 -7.13 -16.09 -4.75
N SER A 184 -7.29 -15.07 -5.59
CA SER A 184 -8.22 -15.10 -6.72
C SER A 184 -7.86 -16.21 -7.72
N ILE A 185 -6.57 -16.42 -7.99
CA ILE A 185 -6.06 -17.50 -8.84
C ILE A 185 -6.35 -18.86 -8.20
N LYS A 186 -6.05 -19.03 -6.92
CA LYS A 186 -6.27 -20.30 -6.21
C LYS A 186 -7.73 -20.71 -6.13
N LEU A 187 -8.64 -19.75 -6.13
CA LEU A 187 -10.09 -20.00 -6.11
C LEU A 187 -10.72 -20.11 -7.51
N GLY A 188 -9.92 -20.07 -8.60
CA GLY A 188 -10.45 -20.14 -9.97
C GLY A 188 -11.27 -18.92 -10.39
N LEU A 189 -11.14 -17.81 -9.66
CA LEU A 189 -11.82 -16.54 -9.93
C LEU A 189 -11.05 -15.64 -10.89
N ALA A 190 -9.83 -16.04 -11.27
CA ALA A 190 -9.01 -15.38 -12.27
C ALA A 190 -8.93 -16.22 -13.54
N ASN A 191 -8.67 -15.56 -14.67
CA ASN A 191 -8.27 -16.25 -15.89
C ASN A 191 -6.80 -16.67 -15.76
N THR A 192 -6.55 -17.95 -15.99
CA THR A 192 -5.22 -18.56 -15.91
C THR A 192 -4.84 -19.30 -17.21
N GLU A 193 -5.67 -19.20 -18.25
CA GLU A 193 -5.48 -19.90 -19.53
C GLU A 193 -4.25 -19.36 -20.24
N HIS A 194 -4.12 -18.04 -20.27
CA HIS A 194 -2.97 -17.37 -20.85
C HIS A 194 -1.93 -17.04 -19.77
N LYS A 195 -0.93 -17.91 -19.66
CA LYS A 195 0.32 -17.55 -18.99
C LYS A 195 1.13 -16.68 -19.93
N ALA A 196 1.50 -15.50 -19.45
CA ALA A 196 2.42 -14.60 -20.12
C ALA A 196 3.64 -15.38 -20.56
N ILE A 197 4.04 -15.16 -21.80
CA ILE A 197 5.29 -15.71 -22.28
C ILE A 197 6.42 -15.11 -21.44
N THR A 198 7.43 -15.93 -21.18
CA THR A 198 8.45 -15.72 -20.14
C THR A 198 8.94 -14.28 -20.13
N HIS A 199 9.21 -13.69 -18.96
CA HIS A 199 9.63 -12.30 -18.78
C HIS A 199 10.72 -11.80 -19.78
N TYR A 200 11.53 -12.73 -20.29
CA TYR A 200 12.47 -12.54 -21.40
C TYR A 200 11.82 -12.04 -22.70
N GLU A 201 10.68 -12.59 -23.10
CA GLU A 201 9.96 -12.21 -24.32
C GLU A 201 9.24 -10.88 -24.19
N LEU A 202 8.75 -10.55 -23.00
CA LEU A 202 8.16 -9.23 -22.74
C LEU A 202 9.24 -8.13 -22.72
N LEU A 203 10.43 -8.43 -22.16
CA LEU A 203 11.58 -7.53 -22.24
C LEU A 203 12.13 -7.41 -23.67
N LYS A 204 12.18 -8.52 -24.43
CA LYS A 204 12.53 -8.52 -25.86
C LYS A 204 11.52 -7.66 -26.65
N TYR A 205 10.23 -7.86 -26.43
CA TYR A 205 9.14 -7.05 -26.99
C TYR A 205 9.27 -5.55 -26.70
N MET A 206 9.64 -5.19 -25.47
CA MET A 206 9.82 -3.79 -25.07
C MET A 206 11.12 -3.14 -25.59
N ASN A 207 12.18 -3.93 -25.79
CA ASN A 207 13.45 -3.44 -26.34
C ASN A 207 13.45 -3.39 -27.88
N ASP A 208 12.83 -4.37 -28.54
CA ASP A 208 12.92 -4.53 -29.99
C ASP A 208 11.82 -3.77 -30.75
N GLY A 209 10.74 -3.35 -30.08
CA GLY A 209 9.73 -2.43 -30.63
C GLY A 209 8.92 -2.95 -31.83
N ASP A 210 9.13 -4.19 -32.28
CA ASP A 210 8.46 -4.74 -33.46
C ASP A 210 7.35 -5.74 -33.06
N MET A 211 6.09 -5.35 -33.28
CA MET A 211 4.91 -6.18 -33.01
C MET A 211 4.75 -7.34 -34.01
N ARG A 212 5.48 -7.35 -35.13
CA ARG A 212 5.20 -8.25 -36.26
C ARG A 212 5.61 -9.71 -36.03
N GLU A 213 6.58 -10.01 -35.17
CA GLU A 213 7.04 -11.39 -34.96
C GLU A 213 6.08 -12.22 -34.09
N ILE A 214 5.38 -11.61 -33.13
CA ILE A 214 4.52 -12.35 -32.18
C ILE A 214 3.18 -12.72 -32.82
N ASP A 215 2.63 -11.87 -33.69
CA ASP A 215 1.41 -12.18 -34.43
C ASP A 215 1.64 -13.35 -35.41
N ILE A 216 2.82 -13.40 -36.05
CA ILE A 216 3.21 -14.51 -36.94
C ILE A 216 3.30 -15.83 -36.15
N GLN A 217 3.95 -15.83 -34.98
CA GLN A 217 4.06 -17.06 -34.16
C GLN A 217 2.73 -17.52 -33.57
N LYS A 218 1.82 -16.58 -33.23
CA LYS A 218 0.46 -16.93 -32.78
C LYS A 218 -0.41 -17.48 -33.91
N GLU A 219 -0.27 -16.98 -35.13
CA GLU A 219 -0.96 -17.55 -36.30
C GLU A 219 -0.40 -18.92 -36.68
N GLU A 220 0.92 -19.11 -36.64
CA GLU A 220 1.55 -20.41 -36.89
C GLU A 220 1.13 -21.47 -35.85
N ALA A 221 1.09 -21.10 -34.56
CA ALA A 221 0.63 -22.00 -33.50
C ALA A 221 -0.87 -22.36 -33.62
N LYS A 222 -1.71 -21.45 -34.15
CA LYS A 222 -3.12 -21.72 -34.46
C LYS A 222 -3.31 -22.56 -35.73
N ALA A 223 -2.35 -22.55 -36.65
CA ALA A 223 -2.41 -23.33 -37.88
C ALA A 223 -1.99 -24.80 -37.69
N ILE A 224 -1.30 -25.11 -36.58
CA ILE A 224 -0.73 -26.44 -36.29
C ILE A 224 -1.60 -27.25 -35.30
N GLY A 225 -2.59 -26.63 -34.65
CA GLY A 225 -3.55 -27.30 -33.76
C GLY A 225 -4.98 -27.24 -34.30
#